data_AF-A0A2E5G5E4-F1
#
_entry.id   AF-A0A2E5G5E4-F1
#
_cell.length_a   1.000
_cell.length_b   1.000
_cell.length_c   1.000
_cell.angle_alpha   90.00
_cell.angle_beta   90.00
_cell.angle_gamma   90.00
#
_symmetry.space_group_name_H-M   'P 1'
#
loop_
_entity.id
_entity.type
_entity.pdbx_description
1 polymer ?
#
loop_
_entity_poly.entity_id
_entity_poly.type
_entity_poly.pdbx_seq_one_letter_code
_entity_poly.pdbx_strand_id
1 'polypeptide(L)'
;MGTLVYDFILISWGFAMGMVRMNSGLATVDIDIPCPHKDRSIPLVFFGSGLLLLGAFCGCLAIATPVGMVLGLPGAQTSFVEVSQVVMAFILYVALMVVFSVLGIGSIRARRWVRSIMMSIGWIWLLVGILTLPALVPGIYQMLVERSSPIPDTSVTGLLILIAIFVAPFASILIVVPALFIWFYSRPTVKKTCEDRNPLTSWSDRCPTRVVALAVGLVVVVLALLPQLADPVVPAFGLMMTGWLALVVILFVQAILLILAFWLIQLKPAGWWCTMAVLILVVMDILVMLLAGEPGSKLAYDWRLWFLAPVSVLLILYTAVIRKSFGVSMNKMLQVE
;
A
#
# COMPACT_ATOMS: atom_id res chain seq x y z
N MET A 1 17.65 -7.65 28.66
CA MET A 1 18.74 -7.16 27.78
C MET A 1 19.59 -8.28 27.13
N GLY A 2 19.19 -9.57 27.22
CA GLY A 2 20.02 -10.70 26.75
C GLY A 2 19.55 -11.44 25.48
N THR A 3 18.42 -11.05 24.88
CA THR A 3 17.83 -11.76 23.72
C THR A 3 18.05 -11.07 22.38
N LEU A 4 18.43 -9.79 22.35
CA LEU A 4 18.65 -9.03 21.11
C LEU A 4 20.04 -9.25 20.47
N VAL A 5 20.98 -9.89 21.16
CA VAL A 5 22.32 -10.17 20.64
C VAL A 5 22.37 -11.50 19.86
N TYR A 6 21.50 -12.47 20.18
CA TYR A 6 21.46 -13.77 19.51
C TYR A 6 20.83 -13.70 18.11
N ASP A 7 19.81 -12.86 17.90
CA ASP A 7 19.17 -12.70 16.58
C ASP A 7 20.08 -12.00 15.56
N PHE A 8 21.02 -11.15 16.01
CA PHE A 8 21.95 -10.46 15.12
C PHE A 8 23.12 -11.36 14.66
N ILE A 9 23.46 -12.40 15.44
CA ILE A 9 24.52 -13.37 15.08
C ILE A 9 23.99 -14.43 14.10
N LEU A 10 22.73 -14.86 14.21
CA LEU A 10 22.14 -15.84 13.29
C LEU A 10 21.92 -15.29 11.86
N ILE A 11 21.70 -13.98 11.70
CA ILE A 11 21.55 -13.35 10.37
C ILE A 11 22.91 -13.20 9.65
N SER A 12 24.02 -13.13 10.40
CA SER A 12 25.37 -13.04 9.82
C SER A 12 25.90 -14.41 9.33
N TRP A 13 25.57 -15.50 10.05
CA TRP A 13 26.04 -16.84 9.70
C TRP A 13 25.30 -17.50 8.52
N GLY A 14 24.06 -17.07 8.22
CA GLY A 14 23.32 -17.55 7.04
C GLY A 14 23.89 -17.09 5.69
N PHE A 15 24.77 -16.09 5.68
CA PHE A 15 25.35 -15.54 4.44
C PHE A 15 26.74 -16.11 4.10
N ALA A 16 27.42 -16.74 5.07
CA ALA A 16 28.79 -17.25 4.90
C ALA A 16 28.88 -18.74 4.51
N MET A 17 27.81 -19.53 4.69
CA MET A 17 27.80 -20.97 4.38
C MET A 17 27.36 -21.31 2.93
N GLY A 18 27.45 -20.36 2.01
CA GLY A 18 27.10 -20.54 0.60
C GLY A 18 28.27 -20.72 -0.37
N MET A 19 29.53 -20.67 0.08
CA MET A 19 30.69 -20.51 -0.81
C MET A 19 31.88 -21.46 -0.57
N VAL A 20 31.64 -22.73 -0.21
CA VAL A 20 32.65 -23.78 -0.42
C VAL A 20 31.96 -25.08 -0.86
N ARG A 21 31.52 -25.12 -2.13
CA ARG A 21 31.28 -26.41 -2.81
C ARG A 21 32.56 -26.73 -3.56
N MET A 22 33.38 -27.61 -2.96
CA MET A 22 34.57 -28.14 -3.61
C MET A 22 34.14 -28.87 -4.90
N ASN A 23 34.75 -28.42 -5.99
CA ASN A 23 34.55 -28.89 -7.35
C ASN A 23 35.25 -30.26 -7.51
N SER A 24 34.61 -31.35 -7.09
CA SER A 24 35.02 -32.70 -7.48
C SER A 24 34.56 -32.93 -8.92
N GLY A 25 35.50 -32.83 -9.86
CA GLY A 25 35.33 -32.95 -11.31
C GLY A 25 34.87 -34.32 -11.81
N LEU A 26 33.74 -34.80 -11.31
CA LEU A 26 32.95 -35.86 -11.93
C LEU A 26 31.82 -35.18 -12.70
N ALA A 27 31.99 -35.10 -14.02
CA ALA A 27 30.92 -34.77 -14.95
C ALA A 27 29.87 -35.89 -14.91
N THR A 28 29.09 -35.92 -13.84
CA THR A 28 27.80 -36.58 -13.83
C THR A 28 26.95 -35.82 -14.82
N VAL A 29 26.62 -36.46 -15.94
CA VAL A 29 25.53 -36.00 -16.80
C VAL A 29 24.27 -36.21 -15.96
N ASP A 30 24.00 -35.26 -15.08
CA ASP A 30 22.72 -35.15 -14.39
C ASP A 30 21.69 -34.89 -15.50
N ILE A 31 21.10 -35.97 -16.00
CA ILE A 31 19.86 -35.91 -16.75
C ILE A 31 18.83 -35.46 -15.72
N ASP A 32 18.69 -34.14 -15.61
CA ASP A 32 17.77 -33.48 -14.70
C ASP A 32 16.36 -33.81 -15.23
N ILE A 33 15.81 -34.97 -14.85
CA ILE A 33 14.45 -35.36 -15.19
C ILE A 33 13.56 -34.35 -14.46
N PRO A 34 12.90 -33.42 -15.17
CA PRO A 34 12.14 -32.37 -14.51
C PRO A 34 10.99 -33.04 -13.76
N CYS A 35 11.11 -33.13 -12.43
CA CYS A 35 10.03 -33.58 -11.58
C CYS A 35 8.78 -32.75 -11.93
N PRO A 36 7.64 -33.39 -12.27
CA PRO A 36 6.43 -32.69 -12.69
C PRO A 36 6.08 -31.57 -11.70
N HIS A 37 6.16 -30.32 -12.14
CA HIS A 37 5.87 -29.17 -11.28
C HIS A 37 4.39 -29.20 -10.89
N LYS A 38 4.10 -29.15 -9.58
CA LYS A 38 2.73 -29.17 -9.08
C LYS A 38 2.01 -27.87 -9.45
N ASP A 39 1.04 -27.97 -10.36
CA ASP A 39 0.21 -26.84 -10.80
C ASP A 39 -0.49 -26.18 -9.59
N ARG A 40 -0.36 -24.84 -9.49
CA ARG A 40 -0.97 -23.99 -8.47
C ARG A 40 -2.11 -23.13 -9.02
N SER A 41 -2.72 -23.54 -10.12
CA SER A 41 -3.85 -22.85 -10.74
C SER A 41 -5.08 -22.72 -9.84
N ILE A 42 -5.44 -23.76 -9.09
CA ILE A 42 -6.61 -23.72 -8.17
C ILE A 42 -6.50 -22.58 -7.15
N PRO A 43 -5.42 -22.44 -6.35
CA PRO A 43 -5.33 -21.33 -5.41
C PRO A 43 -5.20 -19.97 -6.11
N LEU A 44 -4.61 -19.88 -7.32
CA LEU A 44 -4.64 -18.65 -8.12
C LEU A 44 -6.07 -18.21 -8.45
N VAL A 45 -6.95 -19.16 -8.82
CA VAL A 45 -8.38 -18.88 -9.05
C VAL A 45 -9.06 -18.42 -7.76
N PHE A 46 -8.75 -19.05 -6.62
CA PHE A 46 -9.32 -18.66 -5.31
C PHE A 46 -8.95 -17.22 -4.93
N PHE A 47 -7.65 -16.87 -4.95
CA PHE A 47 -7.19 -15.51 -4.63
C PHE A 47 -7.68 -14.47 -5.66
N GLY A 48 -7.73 -14.83 -6.94
CA GLY A 48 -8.26 -13.96 -7.99
C GLY A 48 -9.76 -13.71 -7.84
N SER A 49 -10.53 -14.72 -7.44
CA SER A 49 -11.95 -14.57 -7.12
C SER A 49 -12.15 -13.68 -5.89
N GLY A 50 -11.31 -13.83 -4.86
CA GLY A 50 -11.31 -12.93 -3.70
C GLY A 50 -11.09 -11.46 -4.06
N LEU A 51 -10.18 -11.18 -5.00
CA LEU A 51 -9.97 -9.82 -5.53
C LEU A 51 -11.18 -9.29 -6.31
N LEU A 52 -11.86 -10.14 -7.08
CA LEU A 52 -13.08 -9.73 -7.79
C LEU A 52 -14.21 -9.43 -6.81
N LEU A 53 -14.39 -10.24 -5.76
CA LEU A 53 -15.38 -9.98 -4.71
C LEU A 53 -15.06 -8.68 -3.97
N LEU A 54 -13.79 -8.41 -3.67
CA LEU A 54 -13.36 -7.15 -3.07
C LEU A 54 -13.64 -5.95 -4.00
N GLY A 55 -13.36 -6.09 -5.30
CA GLY A 55 -13.69 -5.08 -6.30
C GLY A 55 -15.19 -4.82 -6.39
N ALA A 56 -16.01 -5.87 -6.44
CA ALA A 56 -17.47 -5.78 -6.44
C ALA A 56 -17.99 -5.12 -5.15
N PHE A 57 -17.40 -5.44 -3.99
CA PHE A 57 -17.72 -4.79 -2.72
C PHE A 57 -17.42 -3.29 -2.77
N CYS A 58 -16.28 -2.87 -3.33
CA CYS A 58 -16.01 -1.45 -3.58
C CYS A 58 -17.06 -0.81 -4.50
N GLY A 59 -17.48 -1.50 -5.56
CA GLY A 59 -18.56 -1.05 -6.44
C GLY A 59 -19.89 -0.86 -5.69
N CYS A 60 -20.24 -1.80 -4.81
CA CYS A 60 -21.41 -1.67 -3.94
C CYS A 60 -21.30 -0.46 -3.01
N LEU A 61 -20.13 -0.21 -2.41
CA LEU A 61 -19.90 0.98 -1.57
C LEU A 61 -20.03 2.27 -2.39
N ALA A 62 -19.52 2.29 -3.63
CA ALA A 62 -19.68 3.44 -4.53
C ALA A 62 -21.15 3.76 -4.79
N ILE A 63 -22.00 2.75 -4.96
CA ILE A 63 -23.45 2.96 -5.20
C ILE A 63 -24.18 3.29 -3.88
N ALA A 64 -23.80 2.66 -2.78
CA ALA A 64 -24.47 2.83 -1.49
C ALA A 64 -24.35 4.27 -0.96
N THR A 65 -23.21 4.95 -1.20
CA THR A 65 -22.99 6.32 -0.71
C THR A 65 -24.00 7.34 -1.27
N PRO A 66 -24.20 7.53 -2.59
CA PRO A 66 -25.21 8.44 -3.09
C PRO A 66 -26.64 7.96 -2.83
N VAL A 67 -26.90 6.65 -2.85
CA VAL A 67 -28.24 6.11 -2.57
C VAL A 67 -28.65 6.40 -1.13
N GLY A 68 -27.74 6.27 -0.15
CA GLY A 68 -28.00 6.61 1.24
C GLY A 68 -28.39 8.07 1.45
N MET A 69 -27.76 8.98 0.68
CA MET A 69 -28.11 10.40 0.67
C MET A 69 -29.50 10.65 0.07
N VAL A 70 -29.80 10.05 -1.08
CA VAL A 70 -31.11 10.21 -1.75
C VAL A 70 -32.25 9.67 -0.88
N LEU A 71 -32.01 8.58 -0.16
CA LEU A 71 -33.00 7.96 0.74
C LEU A 71 -33.09 8.66 2.11
N GLY A 72 -32.24 9.65 2.39
CA GLY A 72 -32.24 10.39 3.66
C GLY A 72 -31.99 9.49 4.88
N LEU A 73 -31.17 8.44 4.73
CA LEU A 73 -30.91 7.50 5.81
C LEU A 73 -30.31 8.22 7.04
N PRO A 74 -30.64 7.79 8.28
CA PRO A 74 -30.07 8.39 9.49
C PRO A 74 -28.54 8.34 9.44
N GLY A 75 -27.90 9.51 9.55
CA GLY A 75 -26.44 9.66 9.38
C GLY A 75 -25.97 10.10 7.99
N ALA A 76 -26.88 10.25 7.01
CA ALA A 76 -26.60 10.79 5.68
C ALA A 76 -27.15 12.22 5.47
N GLN A 77 -27.54 12.93 6.55
CA GLN A 77 -28.06 14.30 6.49
C GLN A 77 -26.92 15.31 6.51
N THR A 78 -26.73 16.07 5.43
CA THR A 78 -25.62 17.04 5.39
C THR A 78 -25.74 18.29 4.55
N SER A 79 -24.92 19.26 4.99
CA SER A 79 -24.57 20.52 4.34
C SER A 79 -23.81 20.30 3.02
N PHE A 80 -23.72 21.34 2.18
CA PHE A 80 -23.06 21.32 0.87
C PHE A 80 -21.63 20.76 0.86
N VAL A 81 -20.90 20.83 1.99
CA VAL A 81 -19.53 20.29 2.14
C VAL A 81 -19.49 18.76 2.05
N GLU A 82 -20.61 18.06 2.26
CA GLU A 82 -20.61 16.58 2.17
C GLU A 82 -20.81 16.05 0.75
N VAL A 83 -21.45 16.80 -0.16
CA VAL A 83 -21.70 16.30 -1.53
C VAL A 83 -20.38 16.10 -2.26
N SER A 84 -19.43 17.03 -2.13
CA SER A 84 -18.11 16.88 -2.75
C SER A 84 -17.37 15.65 -2.21
N GLN A 85 -17.47 15.39 -0.90
CA GLN A 85 -16.86 14.23 -0.25
C GLN A 85 -17.47 12.92 -0.76
N VAL A 86 -18.79 12.87 -0.94
CA VAL A 86 -19.46 11.70 -1.52
C VAL A 86 -19.08 11.49 -2.98
N VAL A 87 -18.98 12.54 -3.78
CA VAL A 87 -18.51 12.43 -5.17
C VAL A 87 -17.07 11.90 -5.22
N MET A 88 -16.17 12.41 -4.37
CA MET A 88 -14.79 11.92 -4.36
C MET A 88 -14.68 10.49 -3.82
N ALA A 89 -15.47 10.12 -2.81
CA ALA A 89 -15.54 8.74 -2.33
C ALA A 89 -16.06 7.80 -3.43
N PHE A 90 -17.09 8.21 -4.18
CA PHE A 90 -17.59 7.47 -5.34
C PHE A 90 -16.47 7.22 -6.36
N ILE A 91 -15.75 8.27 -6.77
CA ILE A 91 -14.66 8.17 -7.75
C ILE A 91 -13.57 7.22 -7.23
N LEU A 92 -13.17 7.35 -5.97
CA LEU A 92 -12.17 6.47 -5.35
C LEU A 92 -12.61 5.01 -5.36
N TYR A 93 -13.84 4.71 -4.95
CA TYR A 93 -14.35 3.35 -4.90
C TYR A 93 -14.50 2.72 -6.29
N VAL A 94 -14.92 3.50 -7.30
CA VAL A 94 -14.94 3.05 -8.70
C VAL A 94 -13.52 2.76 -9.20
N ALA A 95 -12.54 3.62 -8.89
CA ALA A 95 -11.15 3.39 -9.25
C ALA A 95 -10.61 2.09 -8.61
N LEU A 96 -10.88 1.87 -7.31
CA LEU A 96 -10.51 0.65 -6.60
C LEU A 96 -11.20 -0.59 -7.17
N MET A 97 -12.50 -0.49 -7.51
CA MET A 97 -13.24 -1.57 -8.18
C MET A 97 -12.54 -1.99 -9.48
N VAL A 98 -12.16 -1.03 -10.33
CA VAL A 98 -11.46 -1.31 -11.59
C VAL A 98 -10.10 -1.96 -11.33
N VAL A 99 -9.30 -1.42 -10.40
CA VAL A 99 -7.97 -1.95 -10.07
C VAL A 99 -8.06 -3.38 -9.54
N PHE A 100 -8.93 -3.65 -8.56
CA PHE A 100 -9.10 -4.99 -8.02
C PHE A 100 -9.66 -5.97 -9.05
N SER A 101 -10.54 -5.51 -9.95
CA SER A 101 -11.07 -6.35 -11.03
C SER A 101 -9.98 -6.75 -12.03
N VAL A 102 -9.14 -5.80 -12.44
CA VAL A 102 -8.01 -6.06 -13.35
C VAL A 102 -7.00 -7.03 -12.72
N LEU A 103 -6.70 -6.85 -11.43
CA LEU A 103 -5.81 -7.76 -10.69
C LEU A 103 -6.43 -9.15 -10.48
N GLY A 104 -7.73 -9.22 -10.19
CA GLY A 104 -8.47 -10.46 -10.03
C GLY A 104 -8.53 -11.28 -11.33
N ILE A 105 -8.89 -10.66 -12.45
CA ILE A 105 -8.88 -11.29 -13.78
C ILE A 105 -7.46 -11.74 -14.14
N GLY A 106 -6.46 -10.90 -13.88
CA GLY A 106 -5.06 -11.23 -14.12
C GLY A 106 -4.62 -12.46 -13.31
N SER A 107 -5.03 -12.54 -12.04
CA SER A 107 -4.70 -13.64 -11.13
C SER A 107 -5.31 -14.96 -11.57
N ILE A 108 -6.61 -14.97 -11.93
CA ILE A 108 -7.31 -16.14 -12.49
C ILE A 108 -6.62 -16.63 -13.77
N ARG A 109 -6.17 -15.70 -14.61
CA ARG A 109 -5.43 -15.99 -15.84
C ARG A 109 -3.94 -16.27 -15.64
N ALA A 110 -3.46 -16.38 -14.39
CA ALA A 110 -2.06 -16.62 -14.04
C ALA A 110 -1.06 -15.69 -14.77
N ARG A 111 -1.42 -14.42 -14.96
CA ARG A 111 -0.56 -13.45 -15.65
C ARG A 111 0.68 -13.13 -14.79
N ARG A 112 1.87 -13.15 -15.40
CA ARG A 112 3.16 -12.91 -14.71
C ARG A 112 3.22 -11.57 -13.95
N TRP A 113 2.71 -10.49 -14.57
CA TRP A 113 2.76 -9.14 -14.00
C TRP A 113 1.96 -8.98 -12.70
N VAL A 114 0.93 -9.81 -12.49
CA VAL A 114 0.07 -9.75 -11.30
C VAL A 114 0.85 -10.08 -10.05
N ARG A 115 1.77 -11.05 -10.13
CA ARG A 115 2.57 -11.46 -8.97
C ARG A 115 3.40 -10.30 -8.44
N SER A 116 4.10 -9.60 -9.33
CA SER A 116 4.94 -8.45 -8.95
C SER A 116 4.08 -7.34 -8.34
N ILE A 117 2.96 -6.99 -8.97
CA ILE A 117 2.07 -5.92 -8.48
C ILE A 117 1.38 -6.29 -7.16
N MET A 118 0.84 -7.49 -7.03
CA MET A 118 0.18 -7.95 -5.80
C MET A 118 1.15 -8.03 -4.62
N MET A 119 2.40 -8.41 -4.87
CA MET A 119 3.43 -8.39 -3.83
C MET A 119 3.68 -6.96 -3.34
N SER A 120 3.75 -5.99 -4.25
CA SER A 120 3.91 -4.56 -3.92
C SER A 120 2.71 -4.01 -3.14
N ILE A 121 1.50 -4.21 -3.67
CA ILE A 121 0.25 -3.75 -3.05
C ILE A 121 0.09 -4.39 -1.67
N GLY A 122 0.37 -5.69 -1.54
CA GLY A 122 0.29 -6.41 -0.28
C GLY A 122 1.16 -5.78 0.81
N TRP A 123 2.43 -5.47 0.52
CA TRP A 123 3.31 -4.82 1.48
C TRP A 123 2.86 -3.41 1.84
N ILE A 124 2.48 -2.58 0.86
CA ILE A 124 1.99 -1.23 1.10
C ILE A 124 0.74 -1.27 1.98
N TRP A 125 -0.22 -2.12 1.63
CA TRP A 125 -1.47 -2.29 2.35
C TRP A 125 -1.23 -2.79 3.78
N LEU A 126 -0.41 -3.83 3.97
CA LEU A 126 -0.09 -4.35 5.30
C LEU A 126 0.52 -3.28 6.20
N LEU A 127 1.48 -2.52 5.66
CA LEU A 127 2.18 -1.50 6.42
C LEU A 127 1.29 -0.32 6.75
N VAL A 128 0.46 0.13 5.81
CA VAL A 128 -0.60 1.12 6.09
C VAL A 128 -1.49 0.61 7.21
N GLY A 129 -1.96 -0.64 7.13
CA GLY A 129 -2.79 -1.26 8.17
C GLY A 129 -2.15 -1.25 9.56
N ILE A 130 -0.89 -1.66 9.66
CA ILE A 130 -0.12 -1.69 10.92
C ILE A 130 0.00 -0.29 11.52
N LEU A 131 0.19 0.74 10.69
CA LEU A 131 0.37 2.12 11.16
C LEU A 131 -0.97 2.80 11.47
N THR A 132 -2.01 2.56 10.67
CA THR A 132 -3.32 3.22 10.84
C THR A 132 -4.13 2.65 12.00
N LEU A 133 -4.00 1.35 12.26
CA LEU A 133 -4.89 0.68 13.21
C LEU A 133 -4.71 1.18 14.66
N PRO A 134 -3.48 1.33 15.19
CA PRO A 134 -3.28 1.95 16.51
C PRO A 134 -3.76 3.40 16.58
N ALA A 135 -3.60 4.17 15.49
CA ALA A 135 -4.04 5.56 15.42
C ALA A 135 -5.58 5.69 15.40
N LEU A 136 -6.28 4.65 14.98
CA LEU A 136 -7.75 4.63 14.88
C LEU A 136 -8.44 4.33 16.22
N VAL A 137 -7.76 3.64 17.15
CA VAL A 137 -8.32 3.27 18.46
C VAL A 137 -8.75 4.49 19.31
N PRO A 138 -7.94 5.55 19.47
CA PRO A 138 -8.35 6.74 20.22
C PRO A 138 -9.57 7.43 19.60
N GLY A 139 -9.65 7.47 18.26
CA GLY A 139 -10.78 8.08 17.54
C GLY A 139 -12.09 7.33 17.76
N ILE A 140 -12.07 5.99 17.67
CA ILE A 140 -13.26 5.18 18.01
C ILE A 140 -13.62 5.38 19.49
N TYR A 141 -12.63 5.35 20.39
CA TYR A 141 -12.86 5.53 21.81
C TYR A 141 -13.58 6.86 22.10
N GLN A 142 -13.09 7.98 21.55
CA GLN A 142 -13.72 9.29 21.69
C GLN A 142 -15.13 9.31 21.13
N MET A 143 -15.33 8.81 19.91
CA MET A 143 -16.65 8.73 19.28
C MET A 143 -17.66 7.93 20.12
N LEU A 144 -17.22 6.82 20.72
CA LEU A 144 -18.08 6.00 21.57
C LEU A 144 -18.40 6.71 22.88
N VAL A 145 -17.44 7.37 23.52
CA VAL A 145 -17.64 8.14 24.77
C VAL A 145 -18.59 9.31 24.55
N GLU A 146 -18.48 10.03 23.43
CA GLU A 146 -19.36 11.15 23.10
C GLU A 146 -20.79 10.69 22.77
N ARG A 147 -20.94 9.51 22.16
CA ARG A 147 -22.26 8.96 21.79
C ARG A 147 -22.92 8.17 22.90
N SER A 148 -22.16 7.60 23.83
CA SER A 148 -22.74 7.12 25.08
C SER A 148 -23.29 8.34 25.81
N SER A 149 -24.62 8.45 25.84
CA SER A 149 -25.30 9.21 26.91
C SER A 149 -24.72 8.78 28.26
N PRO A 150 -24.91 9.52 29.37
CA PRO A 150 -24.42 9.07 30.68
C PRO A 150 -25.15 7.78 31.07
N ILE A 151 -24.68 6.65 30.58
CA ILE A 151 -25.13 5.32 30.93
C ILE A 151 -24.52 5.09 32.30
N PRO A 152 -25.34 5.05 33.36
CA PRO A 152 -24.85 4.65 34.66
C PRO A 152 -24.34 3.21 34.47
N ASP A 153 -23.07 2.99 34.77
CA ASP A 153 -22.46 1.66 34.87
C ASP A 153 -22.11 0.93 33.56
N THR A 154 -21.75 1.62 32.46
CA THR A 154 -20.94 0.96 31.43
C THR A 154 -19.58 0.57 32.02
N SER A 155 -19.48 -0.67 32.49
CA SER A 155 -18.21 -1.26 32.91
C SER A 155 -17.16 -1.05 31.81
N VAL A 156 -15.93 -0.68 32.21
CA VAL A 156 -14.79 -0.50 31.28
C VAL A 156 -14.65 -1.70 30.34
N THR A 157 -14.96 -2.89 30.84
CA THR A 157 -15.02 -4.15 30.08
C THR A 157 -16.00 -4.08 28.89
N GLY A 158 -17.21 -3.55 29.08
CA GLY A 158 -18.20 -3.42 28.01
C GLY A 158 -17.73 -2.50 26.88
N LEU A 159 -17.10 -1.37 27.23
CA LEU A 159 -16.52 -0.44 26.25
C LEU A 159 -15.37 -1.09 25.46
N LEU A 160 -14.48 -1.82 26.13
CA LEU A 160 -13.39 -2.55 25.46
C LEU A 160 -13.90 -3.65 24.52
N ILE A 161 -14.97 -4.35 24.89
CA ILE A 161 -15.61 -5.35 24.01
C ILE A 161 -16.19 -4.66 22.77
N LEU A 162 -16.89 -3.52 22.92
CA LEU A 162 -17.41 -2.76 21.80
C LEU A 162 -16.28 -2.30 20.86
N ILE A 163 -15.21 -1.72 21.40
CA ILE A 163 -14.04 -1.32 20.61
C ILE A 163 -13.44 -2.52 19.88
N ALA A 164 -13.31 -3.67 20.54
CA ALA A 164 -12.79 -4.89 19.91
C ALA A 164 -13.68 -5.36 18.75
N ILE A 165 -15.01 -5.32 18.91
CA ILE A 165 -15.97 -5.67 17.85
C ILE A 165 -15.83 -4.74 16.64
N PHE A 166 -15.64 -3.43 16.87
CA PHE A 166 -15.42 -2.48 15.78
C PHE A 166 -14.06 -2.65 15.12
N VAL A 167 -12.99 -2.82 15.89
CA VAL A 167 -11.61 -2.87 15.38
C VAL A 167 -11.27 -4.20 14.70
N ALA A 168 -11.81 -5.33 15.17
CA ALA A 168 -11.44 -6.65 14.66
C ALA A 168 -11.70 -6.86 13.15
N PRO A 169 -12.83 -6.41 12.57
CA PRO A 169 -13.04 -6.45 11.12
C PRO A 169 -12.01 -5.63 10.34
N PHE A 170 -11.70 -4.40 10.80
CA PHE A 170 -10.66 -3.57 10.18
C PHE A 170 -9.28 -4.22 10.30
N ALA A 171 -8.94 -4.79 11.45
CA ALA A 171 -7.71 -5.55 11.64
C ALA A 171 -7.59 -6.71 10.65
N SER A 172 -8.69 -7.46 10.50
CA SER A 172 -8.74 -8.59 9.57
C SER A 172 -8.50 -8.15 8.12
N ILE A 173 -9.15 -7.07 7.70
CA ILE A 173 -9.03 -6.56 6.33
C ILE A 173 -7.67 -5.89 6.09
N LEU A 174 -7.16 -5.10 7.04
CA LEU A 174 -5.96 -4.29 6.87
C LEU A 174 -4.65 -5.05 7.14
N ILE A 175 -4.70 -6.14 7.89
CA ILE A 175 -3.50 -6.91 8.27
C ILE A 175 -3.56 -8.33 7.73
N VAL A 176 -4.63 -9.09 8.03
CA VAL A 176 -4.68 -10.52 7.68
C VAL A 176 -4.77 -10.72 6.17
N VAL A 177 -5.66 -10.01 5.49
CA VAL A 177 -5.83 -10.12 4.03
C VAL A 177 -4.53 -9.80 3.25
N PRO A 178 -3.85 -8.64 3.44
CA PRO A 178 -2.61 -8.38 2.74
C PRO A 178 -1.47 -9.34 3.13
N ALA A 179 -1.39 -9.78 4.39
CA ALA A 179 -0.41 -10.79 4.80
C ALA A 179 -0.62 -12.12 4.04
N LEU A 180 -1.86 -12.56 3.86
CA LEU A 180 -2.19 -13.75 3.05
C LEU A 180 -1.78 -13.59 1.59
N PHE A 181 -2.01 -12.40 1.00
CA PHE A 181 -1.55 -12.12 -0.37
C PHE A 181 -0.02 -12.17 -0.48
N ILE A 182 0.71 -11.53 0.43
CA ILE A 182 2.19 -11.56 0.45
C ILE A 182 2.69 -12.99 0.59
N TRP A 183 2.14 -13.75 1.54
CA TRP A 183 2.52 -15.15 1.76
C TRP A 183 2.25 -16.02 0.53
N PHE A 184 1.11 -15.83 -0.14
CA PHE A 184 0.76 -16.62 -1.31
C PHE A 184 1.65 -16.27 -2.52
N TYR A 185 1.73 -14.99 -2.89
CA TYR A 185 2.45 -14.55 -4.09
C TYR A 185 3.97 -14.58 -3.94
N SER A 186 4.52 -14.61 -2.71
CA SER A 186 5.95 -14.80 -2.50
C SER A 186 6.44 -16.20 -2.88
N ARG A 187 5.56 -17.22 -2.88
CA ARG A 187 5.95 -18.62 -3.14
C ARG A 187 6.57 -18.84 -4.53
N PRO A 188 7.72 -19.53 -4.63
CA PRO A 188 8.36 -19.85 -5.92
C PRO A 188 7.48 -20.71 -6.84
N THR A 189 6.61 -21.55 -6.26
CA THR A 189 5.71 -22.41 -7.03
C THR A 189 4.64 -21.62 -7.79
N VAL A 190 4.19 -20.48 -7.25
CA VAL A 190 3.26 -19.57 -7.93
C VAL A 190 3.97 -18.89 -9.10
N LYS A 191 5.24 -18.49 -8.92
CA LYS A 191 6.07 -17.96 -10.01
C LYS A 191 6.13 -18.91 -11.20
N LYS A 192 6.56 -20.15 -10.97
CA LYS A 192 6.69 -21.18 -12.01
C LYS A 192 5.37 -21.41 -12.73
N THR A 193 4.27 -21.53 -11.97
CA THR A 193 2.93 -21.71 -12.56
C THR A 193 2.54 -20.55 -13.49
N CYS A 194 2.80 -19.30 -13.09
CA CYS A 194 2.55 -18.14 -13.95
C CYS A 194 3.50 -18.09 -15.17
N GLU A 195 4.73 -18.59 -15.02
CA GLU A 195 5.70 -18.68 -16.11
C GLU A 195 5.29 -19.72 -17.15
N ASP A 196 4.86 -20.90 -16.70
CA ASP A 196 4.40 -22.01 -17.53
C ASP A 196 3.10 -21.67 -18.26
N ARG A 197 2.12 -21.04 -17.58
CA ARG A 197 0.81 -20.70 -18.18
C ARG A 197 0.82 -19.49 -19.09
N ASN A 198 1.77 -18.58 -18.93
CA ASN A 198 1.89 -17.38 -19.76
C ASN A 198 3.34 -17.25 -20.25
N PRO A 199 3.76 -17.98 -21.30
CA PRO A 199 5.15 -18.00 -21.75
C PRO A 199 5.60 -16.66 -22.37
N LEU A 200 4.66 -15.84 -22.81
CA LEU A 200 4.95 -14.52 -23.38
C LEU A 200 5.63 -13.61 -22.35
N THR A 201 6.69 -12.95 -22.79
CA THR A 201 7.38 -11.94 -22.00
C THR A 201 6.42 -10.80 -21.67
N SER A 202 6.31 -10.49 -20.39
CA SER A 202 5.46 -9.41 -19.89
C SER A 202 6.28 -8.14 -19.69
N TRP A 203 5.63 -6.98 -19.71
CA TRP A 203 6.29 -5.70 -19.45
C TRP A 203 6.98 -5.67 -18.07
N SER A 204 6.43 -6.39 -17.08
CA SER A 204 7.01 -6.50 -15.74
C SER A 204 8.28 -7.34 -15.70
N ASP A 205 8.55 -8.18 -16.70
CA ASP A 205 9.78 -8.99 -16.73
C ASP A 205 11.01 -8.12 -17.01
N ARG A 206 10.81 -6.96 -17.64
CA ARG A 206 11.87 -5.97 -17.90
C ARG A 206 12.15 -5.06 -16.71
N CYS A 207 11.18 -4.91 -15.81
CA CYS A 207 11.25 -3.96 -14.71
C CYS A 207 11.54 -4.69 -13.38
N PRO A 208 12.62 -4.37 -12.66
CA PRO A 208 12.90 -4.99 -11.37
C PRO A 208 11.71 -4.83 -10.42
N THR A 209 11.33 -5.89 -9.70
CA THR A 209 10.12 -5.91 -8.85
C THR A 209 10.04 -4.73 -7.88
N ARG A 210 11.18 -4.24 -7.39
CA ARG A 210 11.24 -3.09 -6.48
C ARG A 210 10.88 -1.77 -7.16
N VAL A 211 11.20 -1.61 -8.44
CA VAL A 211 10.84 -0.41 -9.22
C VAL A 211 9.35 -0.42 -9.50
N VAL A 212 8.79 -1.58 -9.87
CA VAL A 212 7.34 -1.76 -10.01
C VAL A 212 6.64 -1.40 -8.71
N ALA A 213 7.16 -1.84 -7.57
CA ALA A 213 6.58 -1.54 -6.28
C ALA A 213 6.60 -0.05 -5.93
N LEU A 214 7.70 0.65 -6.23
CA LEU A 214 7.77 2.09 -6.05
C LEU A 214 6.77 2.82 -6.95
N ALA A 215 6.69 2.45 -8.23
CA ALA A 215 5.74 3.04 -9.17
C ALA A 215 4.28 2.79 -8.75
N VAL A 216 3.95 1.58 -8.32
CA VAL A 216 2.63 1.24 -7.78
C VAL A 216 2.34 2.04 -6.50
N GLY A 217 3.33 2.20 -5.62
CA GLY A 217 3.21 3.04 -4.43
C GLY A 217 2.87 4.49 -4.76
N LEU A 218 3.50 5.09 -5.77
CA LEU A 218 3.15 6.44 -6.23
C LEU A 218 1.72 6.52 -6.75
N VAL A 219 1.24 5.52 -7.49
CA VAL A 219 -0.16 5.46 -7.94
C VAL A 219 -1.13 5.32 -6.76
N VAL A 220 -0.78 4.50 -5.76
CA VAL A 220 -1.58 4.38 -4.52
C VAL A 220 -1.65 5.72 -3.78
N VAL A 221 -0.56 6.49 -3.73
CA VAL A 221 -0.57 7.85 -3.16
C VAL A 221 -1.51 8.75 -3.93
N VAL A 222 -1.47 8.73 -5.27
CA VAL A 222 -2.38 9.51 -6.13
C VAL A 222 -3.84 9.19 -5.80
N LEU A 223 -4.19 7.90 -5.70
CA LEU A 223 -5.54 7.46 -5.34
C LEU A 223 -5.91 7.90 -3.92
N ALA A 224 -4.99 7.81 -2.96
CA ALA A 224 -5.21 8.22 -1.57
C ALA A 224 -5.40 9.75 -1.42
N LEU A 225 -4.91 10.54 -2.37
CA LEU A 225 -5.11 12.00 -2.41
C LEU A 225 -6.45 12.42 -3.04
N LEU A 226 -7.18 11.52 -3.71
CA LEU A 226 -8.47 11.87 -4.35
C LEU A 226 -9.52 12.44 -3.37
N PRO A 227 -9.72 11.89 -2.16
CA PRO A 227 -10.66 12.47 -1.20
C PRO A 227 -10.34 13.92 -0.82
N GLN A 228 -9.07 14.31 -0.87
CA GLN A 228 -8.67 15.69 -0.55
C GLN A 228 -9.11 16.70 -1.61
N LEU A 229 -9.49 16.26 -2.82
CA LEU A 229 -10.04 17.18 -3.83
C LEU A 229 -11.42 17.72 -3.44
N ALA A 230 -12.15 17.02 -2.54
CA ALA A 230 -13.44 17.45 -2.04
C ALA A 230 -13.35 18.61 -1.04
N ASP A 231 -12.29 18.59 -0.24
CA ASP A 231 -12.00 19.55 0.82
C ASP A 231 -10.49 19.80 0.85
N PRO A 232 -9.99 20.62 -0.10
CA PRO A 232 -8.57 20.75 -0.38
C PRO A 232 -7.87 21.47 0.77
N VAL A 233 -7.08 20.69 1.50
CA VAL A 233 -6.20 21.14 2.57
C VAL A 233 -4.82 20.55 2.30
N VAL A 234 -3.83 21.40 2.13
CA VAL A 234 -2.43 20.99 1.92
C VAL A 234 -1.57 21.63 3.00
N PRO A 235 -0.90 20.83 3.85
CA PRO A 235 0.20 21.36 4.63
C PRO A 235 1.35 21.72 3.68
N ALA A 236 1.89 22.93 3.85
CA ALA A 236 3.05 23.40 3.12
C ALA A 236 3.97 24.16 4.07
N PHE A 237 5.02 23.49 4.53
CA PHE A 237 6.06 24.03 5.41
C PHE A 237 5.50 24.74 6.64
N GLY A 238 4.54 24.10 7.32
CA GLY A 238 3.88 24.63 8.52
C GLY A 238 2.72 25.59 8.23
N LEU A 239 2.48 25.97 6.97
CA LEU A 239 1.31 26.74 6.56
C LEU A 239 0.21 25.79 6.08
N MET A 240 -1.03 26.02 6.53
CA MET A 240 -2.20 25.32 6.02
C MET A 240 -2.77 26.06 4.83
N MET A 241 -2.50 25.55 3.64
CA MET A 241 -3.12 26.04 2.41
C MET A 241 -4.51 25.42 2.29
N THR A 242 -5.52 26.26 2.05
CA THR A 242 -6.90 25.81 1.87
C THR A 242 -7.52 26.44 0.61
N GLY A 243 -8.66 25.91 0.18
CA GLY A 243 -9.42 26.45 -0.96
C GLY A 243 -8.79 26.12 -2.32
N TRP A 244 -9.01 26.99 -3.32
CA TRP A 244 -8.63 26.71 -4.70
C TRP A 244 -7.12 26.56 -4.91
N LEU A 245 -6.30 27.28 -4.14
CA LEU A 245 -4.85 27.19 -4.26
C LEU A 245 -4.35 25.81 -3.81
N ALA A 246 -4.89 25.29 -2.71
CA ALA A 246 -4.61 23.93 -2.26
C ALA A 246 -5.06 22.89 -3.29
N LEU A 247 -6.21 23.09 -3.93
CA LEU A 247 -6.69 22.20 -5.01
C LEU A 247 -5.70 22.14 -6.18
N VAL A 248 -5.21 23.29 -6.65
CA VAL A 248 -4.23 23.34 -7.75
C VAL A 248 -2.94 22.62 -7.36
N VAL A 249 -2.46 22.81 -6.13
CA VAL A 249 -1.28 22.11 -5.61
C VAL A 249 -1.49 20.60 -5.56
N ILE A 250 -2.63 20.11 -5.04
CA ILE A 250 -2.94 18.68 -5.00
C ILE A 250 -2.94 18.08 -6.41
N LEU A 251 -3.63 18.72 -7.36
CA LEU A 251 -3.70 18.24 -8.74
C LEU A 251 -2.33 18.22 -9.41
N PHE A 252 -1.52 19.26 -9.16
CA PHE A 252 -0.15 19.33 -9.67
C PHE A 252 0.73 18.21 -9.09
N VAL A 253 0.65 17.97 -7.78
CA VAL A 253 1.35 16.86 -7.11
C VAL A 253 0.90 15.52 -7.68
N GLN A 254 -0.40 15.28 -7.84
CA GLN A 254 -0.90 14.04 -8.44
C GLN A 254 -0.35 13.83 -9.87
N ALA A 255 -0.33 14.87 -10.70
CA ALA A 255 0.23 14.81 -12.04
C ALA A 255 1.72 14.46 -12.03
N ILE A 256 2.51 15.10 -11.16
CA ILE A 256 3.93 14.78 -10.98
C ILE A 256 4.11 13.32 -10.58
N LEU A 257 3.37 12.83 -9.58
CA LEU A 257 3.49 11.45 -9.09
C LEU A 257 3.17 10.42 -10.19
N LEU A 258 2.18 10.69 -11.05
CA LEU A 258 1.86 9.83 -12.21
C LEU A 258 2.97 9.84 -13.27
N ILE A 259 3.53 11.01 -13.58
CA ILE A 259 4.67 11.13 -14.51
C ILE A 259 5.88 10.37 -13.98
N LEU A 260 6.17 10.50 -12.68
CA LEU A 260 7.26 9.78 -12.02
C LEU A 260 7.03 8.27 -12.01
N ALA A 261 5.81 7.81 -11.71
CA ALA A 261 5.47 6.39 -11.80
C ALA A 261 5.70 5.84 -13.21
N PHE A 262 5.30 6.58 -14.24
CA PHE A 262 5.54 6.22 -15.63
C PHE A 262 7.04 6.18 -15.98
N TRP A 263 7.82 7.20 -15.58
CA TRP A 263 9.27 7.24 -15.81
C TRP A 263 10.03 6.12 -15.10
N LEU A 264 9.58 5.73 -13.91
CA LEU A 264 10.13 4.57 -13.19
C LEU A 264 9.87 3.27 -13.94
N ILE A 265 8.66 3.08 -14.50
CA ILE A 265 8.35 1.89 -15.32
C ILE A 265 9.20 1.86 -16.60
N GLN A 266 9.49 3.03 -17.18
CA GLN A 266 10.38 3.19 -18.32
C GLN A 266 11.88 3.09 -17.96
N LEU A 267 12.22 2.88 -16.69
CA LEU A 267 13.59 2.79 -16.17
C LEU A 267 14.46 4.02 -16.49
N LYS A 268 13.85 5.21 -16.62
CA LYS A 268 14.61 6.45 -16.86
C LYS A 268 15.34 6.89 -15.58
N PRO A 269 16.65 7.24 -15.64
CA PRO A 269 17.41 7.67 -14.46
C PRO A 269 16.83 8.93 -13.80
N ALA A 270 16.26 9.84 -14.60
CA ALA A 270 15.57 11.02 -14.10
C ALA A 270 14.39 10.68 -13.16
N GLY A 271 13.61 9.63 -13.47
CA GLY A 271 12.47 9.22 -12.65
C GLY A 271 12.89 8.84 -11.23
N TRP A 272 14.05 8.20 -11.08
CA TRP A 272 14.60 7.85 -9.77
C TRP A 272 14.99 9.09 -8.95
N TRP A 273 15.80 9.97 -9.53
CA TRP A 273 16.28 11.18 -8.83
C TRP A 273 15.15 12.14 -8.47
N CYS A 274 14.19 12.35 -9.38
CA CYS A 274 13.03 13.18 -9.09
C CYS A 274 12.15 12.55 -8.01
N THR A 275 11.97 11.23 -7.98
CA THR A 275 11.23 10.56 -6.90
C THR A 275 11.94 10.74 -5.56
N MET A 276 13.27 10.63 -5.49
CA MET A 276 14.02 10.92 -4.25
C MET A 276 13.81 12.37 -3.79
N ALA A 277 13.91 13.32 -4.71
CA ALA A 277 13.73 14.74 -4.40
C ALA A 277 12.33 15.01 -3.83
N VAL A 278 11.27 14.45 -4.45
CA VAL A 278 9.89 14.56 -3.96
C VAL A 278 9.74 13.94 -2.58
N LEU A 279 10.34 12.76 -2.34
CA LEU A 279 10.25 12.11 -1.03
C LEU A 279 10.97 12.91 0.06
N ILE A 280 12.14 13.46 -0.22
CA ILE A 280 12.84 14.36 0.72
C ILE A 280 11.98 15.58 1.02
N LEU A 281 11.35 16.17 -0.01
CA LEU A 281 10.48 17.33 0.15
C LEU A 281 9.28 17.01 1.05
N VAL A 282 8.61 15.89 0.83
CA VAL A 282 7.47 15.43 1.66
C VAL A 282 7.90 15.19 3.10
N VAL A 283 9.08 14.62 3.33
CA VAL A 283 9.60 14.42 4.69
C VAL A 283 9.89 15.73 5.38
N MET A 284 10.53 16.67 4.67
CA MET A 284 10.82 17.99 5.19
C MET A 284 9.54 18.73 5.54
N ASP A 285 8.52 18.67 4.68
CA ASP A 285 7.20 19.25 4.93
C ASP A 285 6.56 18.70 6.22
N ILE A 286 6.54 17.37 6.37
CA ILE A 286 6.00 16.71 7.56
C ILE A 286 6.79 17.09 8.81
N LEU A 287 8.13 17.13 8.73
CA LEU A 287 8.97 17.52 9.87
C LEU A 287 8.72 18.97 10.27
N VAL A 288 8.66 19.89 9.32
CA VAL A 288 8.34 21.30 9.60
C VAL A 288 6.95 21.42 10.20
N MET A 289 5.97 20.67 9.70
CA MET A 289 4.62 20.65 10.25
C MET A 289 4.58 20.13 11.70
N LEU A 290 5.34 19.07 12.00
CA LEU A 290 5.47 18.53 13.36
C LEU A 290 6.19 19.51 14.32
N LEU A 291 7.17 20.26 13.82
CA LEU A 291 7.92 21.24 14.62
C LEU A 291 7.16 22.56 14.81
N ALA A 292 6.38 22.98 13.83
CA ALA A 292 5.59 24.22 13.87
C ALA A 292 4.27 24.07 14.65
N GLY A 293 3.81 22.84 14.90
CA GLY A 293 2.58 22.59 15.63
C GLY A 293 2.64 23.11 17.06
N GLU A 294 1.88 24.17 17.37
CA GLU A 294 1.68 24.61 18.75
C GLU A 294 1.03 23.46 19.56
N PRO A 295 1.61 23.06 20.70
CA PRO A 295 1.03 22.03 21.56
C PRO A 295 -0.35 22.49 22.05
N GLY A 296 -1.41 21.89 21.50
CA GLY A 296 -2.81 22.19 21.85
C GLY A 296 -3.68 22.69 20.69
N SER A 297 -3.11 22.97 19.52
CA SER A 297 -3.92 23.28 18.34
C SER A 297 -4.73 22.06 17.90
N LYS A 298 -6.02 22.23 17.57
CA LYS A 298 -6.91 21.18 17.04
C LYS A 298 -6.31 20.42 15.84
N LEU A 299 -5.33 21.03 15.17
CA LEU A 299 -4.53 20.48 14.09
C LEU A 299 -3.70 19.24 14.49
N ALA A 300 -3.22 19.12 15.73
CA ALA A 300 -2.45 17.95 16.16
C ALA A 300 -3.28 16.65 16.15
N TYR A 301 -4.61 16.78 16.22
CA TYR A 301 -5.56 15.67 16.24
C TYR A 301 -6.34 15.50 14.94
N ASP A 302 -6.06 16.30 13.89
CA ASP A 302 -6.73 16.10 12.61
C ASP A 302 -6.20 14.81 11.96
N TRP A 303 -7.03 13.77 12.01
CA TRP A 303 -6.75 12.43 11.48
C TRP A 303 -6.30 12.45 10.01
N ARG A 304 -6.65 13.50 9.26
CA ARG A 304 -6.22 13.70 7.87
C ARG A 304 -4.69 13.81 7.74
N LEU A 305 -4.02 14.44 8.71
CA LEU A 305 -2.56 14.54 8.74
C LEU A 305 -1.90 13.19 9.09
N TRP A 306 -2.58 12.38 9.91
CA TRP A 306 -2.12 11.05 10.31
C TRP A 306 -2.21 10.00 9.20
N PHE A 307 -2.95 10.23 8.12
CA PHE A 307 -2.94 9.34 6.94
C PHE A 307 -1.75 9.59 6.00
N LEU A 308 -1.23 10.81 5.94
CA LEU A 308 -0.09 11.16 5.08
C LEU A 308 1.25 10.70 5.66
N ALA A 309 1.41 10.77 6.98
CA ALA A 309 2.61 10.36 7.69
C ALA A 309 3.02 8.88 7.47
N PRO A 310 2.12 7.87 7.55
CA PRO A 310 2.51 6.49 7.30
C PRO A 310 2.87 6.25 5.84
N VAL A 311 2.17 6.88 4.89
CA VAL A 311 2.46 6.73 3.46
C VAL A 311 3.84 7.29 3.10
N SER A 312 4.21 8.45 3.65
CA SER A 312 5.53 9.04 3.42
C SER A 312 6.65 8.22 4.10
N VAL A 313 6.46 7.80 5.35
CA VAL A 313 7.42 6.93 6.08
C VAL A 313 7.65 5.62 5.32
N LEU A 314 6.61 5.05 4.73
CA LEU A 314 6.73 3.83 3.94
C LEU A 314 7.52 4.02 2.67
N LEU A 315 7.32 5.12 1.96
CA LEU A 315 8.12 5.41 0.78
C LEU A 315 9.60 5.61 1.15
N ILE A 316 9.92 6.22 2.30
CA ILE A 316 11.31 6.37 2.78
C ILE A 316 11.96 5.01 3.11
N LEU A 317 11.26 4.17 3.88
CA LEU A 317 11.78 2.85 4.22
C LEU A 317 11.98 2.01 2.95
N TYR A 318 11.08 2.16 1.99
CA TYR A 318 11.18 1.49 0.71
C TYR A 318 12.39 1.96 -0.10
N THR A 319 12.66 3.26 -0.15
CA THR A 319 13.83 3.79 -0.89
C THR A 319 15.16 3.42 -0.24
N ALA A 320 15.22 3.38 1.08
CA ALA A 320 16.40 2.90 1.81
C ALA A 320 16.73 1.44 1.48
N VAL A 321 15.72 0.58 1.39
CA VAL A 321 15.88 -0.83 1.00
C VAL A 321 16.24 -0.96 -0.49
N ILE A 322 15.73 -0.08 -1.35
CA ILE A 322 16.02 -0.09 -2.79
C ILE A 322 17.46 0.34 -3.10
N ARG A 323 18.01 1.34 -2.38
CA ARG A 323 19.37 1.87 -2.63
C ARG A 323 20.43 0.77 -2.70
N LYS A 324 20.33 -0.24 -1.84
CA LYS A 324 21.27 -1.38 -1.80
C LYS A 324 21.25 -2.25 -3.06
N SER A 325 20.14 -2.28 -3.80
CA SER A 325 20.02 -3.04 -5.05
C SER A 325 20.24 -2.22 -6.30
N PHE A 326 20.00 -0.91 -6.26
CA PHE A 326 20.27 -0.04 -7.41
C PHE A 326 21.75 0.18 -7.68
N GLY A 327 22.59 0.24 -6.64
CA GLY A 327 24.05 0.37 -6.83
C GLY A 327 24.65 -0.72 -7.73
N VAL A 328 24.08 -1.93 -7.71
CA VAL A 328 24.53 -3.05 -8.56
C VAL A 328 24.00 -2.93 -9.99
N SER A 329 22.77 -2.43 -10.18
CA SER A 329 22.14 -2.35 -11.50
C SER A 329 22.55 -1.12 -12.30
N MET A 330 22.85 0.00 -11.63
CA MET A 330 23.25 1.23 -12.30
C MET A 330 24.65 1.11 -12.92
N ASN A 331 25.57 0.42 -12.24
CA ASN A 331 26.88 0.07 -12.80
C ASN A 331 26.76 -0.81 -14.05
N LYS A 332 25.77 -1.69 -14.12
CA LYS A 332 25.51 -2.49 -15.33
C LYS A 332 24.94 -1.66 -16.47
N MET A 333 24.12 -0.65 -16.19
CA MET A 333 23.57 0.23 -17.23
C MET A 333 24.64 1.19 -17.78
N LEU A 334 25.53 1.70 -16.93
CA LEU A 334 26.65 2.56 -17.33
C LEU A 334 27.76 1.82 -18.09
N GLN A 335 27.76 0.49 -18.10
CA GLN A 335 28.75 -0.33 -18.83
C GLN A 335 28.28 -0.75 -20.23
N VAL A 336 27.07 -0.37 -20.65
CA VAL A 336 26.51 -0.71 -21.97
C VAL A 336 26.58 0.47 -22.95
N GLU A 337 27.15 1.60 -22.53
CA GLU A 337 27.53 2.74 -23.37
C GLU A 337 29.04 2.76 -23.62
#